data_AF-A0A7J2R1R3-F1
#
_entry.id   AF-A0A7J2R1R3-F1
#
_cell.length_a   1.000
_cell.length_b   1.000
_cell.length_c   1.000
_cell.angle_alpha   90.00
_cell.angle_beta   90.00
_cell.angle_gamma   90.00
#
_symmetry.space_group_name_H-M   'P 1'
#
loop_
_entity.id
_entity.type
_entity.pdbx_description
1 polymer ?
#
loop_
_entity_poly.entity_id
_entity_poly.type
_entity_poly.pdbx_seq_one_letter_code
_entity_poly.pdbx_strand_id
1 'polypeptide(L)'
;MSRLNTSDITLIDKVYTFTVEEPNLLFNDLIFEKFYTYYFSVTVVSPHVCAMDIMLWDPTGDKYYLSFEENMAQGDEREIPFGTAMKGEYDIQFSAKLTENMNIRVKIERGVKVLYDKIMAQEQSKIMYYNVSKVSDGALLTKDLLFNTDKSYKFYFSRVSAISKKFGASSYYVLMDHFIQDPEGIRFKIYRNEEIAGPNNITKYKFGTQITGYYIVTIIINCQVDWVNIAYAVVDDGHISDEIEQEYPVNNTTNSTAANNVRIYIPQGWAIGVFVFFGAMIGIPIMVVVNRKKKNATSL
;
A
#
# COMPACT_ATOMS: atom_id res chain seq x y z
N MET A 1 -5.26 3.65 24.07
CA MET A 1 -4.63 2.67 23.15
C MET A 1 -3.28 2.30 23.74
N SER A 2 -3.08 1.05 24.16
CA SER A 2 -1.77 0.61 24.69
C SER A 2 -0.78 0.50 23.54
N ARG A 3 0.41 1.12 23.68
CA ARG A 3 1.54 0.89 22.78
C ARG A 3 1.77 -0.62 22.68
N LEU A 4 1.76 -1.17 21.47
CA LEU A 4 2.23 -2.54 21.23
C LEU A 4 3.71 -2.58 21.63
N ASN A 5 4.10 -3.59 22.42
CA ASN A 5 5.46 -3.80 22.92
C ASN A 5 6.51 -3.57 21.82
N THR A 6 7.38 -2.57 22.02
CA THR A 6 8.39 -2.16 21.04
C THR A 6 9.81 -2.28 21.61
N SER A 7 10.73 -2.67 20.74
CA SER A 7 12.16 -2.37 20.90
C SER A 7 12.40 -0.90 20.54
N ASP A 8 11.91 0.01 21.38
CA ASP A 8 11.99 1.45 21.14
C ASP A 8 13.46 1.89 21.10
N ILE A 9 13.92 2.36 19.93
CA ILE A 9 15.18 3.09 19.84
C ILE A 9 14.84 4.56 20.07
N THR A 10 15.25 5.09 21.22
CA THR A 10 15.16 6.52 21.52
C THR A 10 16.31 7.24 20.81
N LEU A 11 15.99 8.14 19.90
CA LEU A 11 16.97 8.98 19.19
C LEU A 11 17.24 10.27 19.97
N ILE A 12 16.17 10.89 20.47
CA ILE A 12 16.22 12.11 21.27
C ILE A 12 15.27 11.95 22.45
N ASP A 13 15.69 12.35 23.64
CA ASP A 13 14.83 12.54 24.82
C ASP A 13 15.50 13.55 25.75
N LYS A 14 15.12 14.82 25.64
CA LYS A 14 15.75 15.89 26.42
C LYS A 14 14.84 17.10 26.57
N VAL A 15 15.05 17.86 27.64
CA VAL A 15 14.43 19.17 27.86
C VAL A 15 15.29 20.26 27.21
N TYR A 16 14.64 21.10 26.42
CA TYR A 16 15.23 22.27 25.78
C TYR A 16 14.52 23.53 26.25
N THR A 17 15.27 24.63 26.35
CA THR A 17 14.72 25.95 26.63
C THR A 17 14.45 26.65 25.31
N PHE A 18 13.19 27.00 25.07
CA PHE A 18 12.75 27.85 23.97
C PHE A 18 12.57 29.26 24.51
N THR A 19 13.15 30.25 23.85
CA THR A 19 13.04 31.65 24.27
C THR A 19 12.20 32.43 23.27
N VAL A 20 11.70 33.61 23.68
CA VAL A 20 10.90 34.46 22.80
C VAL A 20 11.73 34.91 21.58
N GLU A 21 13.05 35.06 21.77
CA GLU A 21 14.00 35.44 20.73
C GLU A 21 14.47 34.24 19.88
N GLU A 22 14.55 33.05 20.48
CA GLU A 22 14.96 31.80 19.82
C GLU A 22 13.89 30.70 20.01
N PRO A 23 12.76 30.79 19.28
CA PRO A 23 11.64 29.87 19.42
C PRO A 23 11.80 28.56 18.64
N ASN A 24 12.96 28.32 18.02
CA ASN A 24 13.19 27.19 17.13
C ASN A 24 14.29 26.28 17.65
N LEU A 25 14.05 24.97 17.58
CA LEU A 25 15.02 23.92 17.85
C LEU A 25 15.16 23.06 16.62
N LEU A 26 16.38 22.98 16.08
CA LEU A 26 16.70 22.22 14.89
C LEU A 26 17.56 21.01 15.23
N PHE A 27 17.17 19.85 14.72
CA PHE A 27 17.97 18.64 14.67
C PHE A 27 18.29 18.36 13.21
N ASN A 28 19.58 18.26 12.89
CA ASN A 28 20.03 17.90 11.55
C ASN A 28 20.52 16.45 11.53
N ASP A 29 20.50 15.85 10.34
CA ASP A 29 21.14 14.57 10.05
C ASP A 29 20.62 13.40 10.91
N LEU A 30 19.34 13.43 11.30
CA LEU A 30 18.72 12.33 12.04
C LEU A 30 18.50 11.14 11.10
N ILE A 31 19.19 10.03 11.37
CA ILE A 31 19.10 8.85 10.51
C ILE A 31 17.84 8.06 10.83
N PHE A 32 16.87 8.08 9.92
CA PHE A 32 15.67 7.25 10.00
C PHE A 32 15.78 6.02 9.09
N GLU A 33 15.30 4.89 9.59
CA GLU A 33 15.17 3.66 8.84
C GLU A 33 13.86 3.64 8.05
N LYS A 34 13.95 3.21 6.79
CA LYS A 34 12.78 2.96 5.96
C LYS A 34 11.88 1.93 6.65
N PHE A 35 10.56 2.09 6.49
CA PHE A 35 9.52 1.18 7.00
C PHE A 35 9.26 1.22 8.50
N TYR A 36 9.83 2.16 9.25
CA TYR A 36 9.52 2.34 10.66
C TYR A 36 8.72 3.61 10.91
N THR A 37 7.86 3.55 11.92
CA THR A 37 7.19 4.73 12.49
C THR A 37 8.14 5.41 13.46
N TYR A 38 8.24 6.74 13.37
CA TYR A 38 8.88 7.58 14.36
C TYR A 38 7.82 8.42 15.06
N TYR A 39 7.89 8.48 16.38
CA TYR A 39 6.98 9.25 17.21
C TYR A 39 7.69 10.51 17.68
N PHE A 40 7.14 11.66 17.31
CA PHE A 40 7.60 12.97 17.80
C PHE A 40 6.72 13.35 18.98
N SER A 41 7.27 13.27 20.19
CA SER A 41 6.56 13.64 21.41
C SER A 41 7.10 14.95 21.96
N VAL A 42 6.18 15.83 22.35
CA VAL A 42 6.47 17.12 22.96
C VAL A 42 5.74 17.19 24.30
N THR A 43 6.45 17.54 25.37
CA THR A 43 5.85 17.77 26.69
C THR A 43 6.22 19.15 27.21
N VAL A 44 5.23 19.96 27.57
CA VAL A 44 5.48 21.26 28.21
C VAL A 44 5.81 21.04 29.68
N VAL A 45 6.99 21.50 30.13
CA VAL A 45 7.47 21.28 31.51
C VAL A 45 7.33 22.55 32.36
N SER A 46 7.42 23.72 31.74
CA SER A 46 7.21 25.03 32.38
C SER A 46 5.72 25.38 32.57
N PRO A 47 5.36 26.26 33.51
CA PRO A 47 3.97 26.61 33.85
C PRO A 47 3.25 27.52 32.84
N HIS A 48 3.77 27.67 31.62
CA HIS A 48 3.24 28.55 30.58
C HIS A 48 2.56 27.75 29.46
N VAL A 49 1.95 28.48 28.52
CA VAL A 49 1.21 27.90 27.40
C VAL A 49 1.91 28.26 26.09
N CYS A 50 2.02 27.29 25.18
CA CYS A 50 2.56 27.50 23.84
C CYS A 50 1.80 26.72 22.78
N ALA A 51 1.92 27.12 21.51
CA ALA A 51 1.61 26.24 20.39
C ALA A 51 2.92 25.69 19.80
N MET A 52 2.87 24.47 19.26
CA MET A 52 4.03 23.79 18.71
C MET A 52 3.77 23.36 17.27
N ASP A 53 4.67 23.77 16.39
CA ASP A 53 4.75 23.32 15.00
C ASP A 53 6.02 22.47 14.83
N ILE A 54 5.92 21.42 14.03
CA ILE A 54 7.03 20.56 13.66
C ILE A 54 7.14 20.57 12.14
N MET A 55 8.32 20.88 11.63
CA MET A 55 8.67 20.75 10.22
C MET A 55 9.69 19.64 10.08
N LEU A 56 9.45 18.72 9.15
CA LEU A 56 10.36 17.62 8.84
C LEU A 56 10.75 17.69 7.38
N TRP A 57 12.05 17.57 7.11
CA TRP A 57 12.61 17.47 5.77
C TRP A 57 13.11 16.05 5.57
N ASP A 58 12.71 15.42 4.48
CA ASP A 58 13.19 14.09 4.13
C ASP A 58 14.55 14.14 3.41
N PRO A 59 15.20 12.98 3.16
CA PRO A 59 16.52 12.92 2.53
C PRO A 59 16.60 13.53 1.12
N THR A 60 15.45 13.85 0.51
CA THR A 60 15.36 14.51 -0.79
C THR A 60 15.01 16.00 -0.67
N GLY A 61 14.86 16.52 0.56
CA GLY A 61 14.57 17.92 0.86
C GLY A 61 13.08 18.26 0.87
N ASP A 62 12.18 17.28 0.70
CA ASP A 62 10.74 17.53 0.70
C ASP A 62 10.20 17.68 2.12
N LYS A 63 9.22 18.58 2.26
CA LYS A 63 8.76 19.08 3.56
C LYS A 63 7.45 18.44 3.97
N TYR A 64 7.39 18.08 5.24
CA TYR A 64 6.18 17.65 5.92
C TYR A 64 5.90 18.63 7.05
N TYR A 65 4.76 19.30 6.98
CA TYR A 65 4.28 20.15 8.05
C TYR A 65 3.43 19.30 9.00
N LEU A 66 3.75 19.35 10.28
CA LEU A 66 3.10 18.65 11.38
C LEU A 66 2.76 19.70 12.44
N SER A 67 1.50 19.78 12.89
CA SER A 67 1.10 20.77 13.88
C SER A 67 0.14 20.15 14.88
N PHE A 68 0.28 20.56 16.13
CA PHE A 68 -0.72 20.24 17.15
C PHE A 68 -1.79 21.36 17.11
N GLU A 69 -3.04 21.02 16.81
CA GLU A 69 -4.11 21.99 16.51
C GLU A 69 -4.44 22.95 17.68
N GLU A 70 -4.03 22.62 18.89
CA GLU A 70 -4.38 23.34 20.12
C GLU A 70 -3.14 23.86 20.84
N ASN A 71 -3.31 24.83 21.73
CA ASN A 71 -2.25 25.22 22.66
C ASN A 71 -1.97 24.10 23.66
N MET A 72 -0.73 24.00 24.14
CA MET A 72 -0.25 23.05 25.13
C MET A 72 0.11 23.78 26.42
N ALA A 73 -0.31 23.25 27.55
CA ALA A 73 -0.03 23.74 28.89
C ALA A 73 0.88 22.77 29.67
N GLN A 74 1.31 23.17 30.87
CA GLN A 74 2.19 22.35 31.71
C GLN A 74 1.67 20.93 31.92
N GLY A 75 2.53 19.95 31.67
CA GLY A 75 2.21 18.53 31.80
C GLY A 75 1.55 17.93 30.55
N ASP A 76 1.10 18.75 29.60
CA ASP A 76 0.54 18.24 28.35
C ASP A 76 1.64 17.56 27.53
N GLU A 77 1.46 16.26 27.27
CA GLU A 77 2.24 15.49 26.34
C GLU A 77 1.42 15.25 25.07
N ARG A 78 2.00 15.57 23.92
CA ARG A 78 1.41 15.27 22.62
C ARG A 78 2.40 14.54 21.73
N GLU A 79 1.87 13.65 20.92
CA GLU A 79 2.65 12.78 20.06
C GLU A 79 2.08 12.81 18.64
N ILE A 80 2.97 12.91 17.64
CA ILE A 80 2.61 12.77 16.23
C ILE A 80 3.43 11.63 15.62
N PRO A 81 2.78 10.60 15.04
CA PRO A 81 3.48 9.54 14.32
C PRO A 81 3.87 9.97 12.89
N PHE A 82 5.02 9.48 12.43
CA PHE A 82 5.50 9.62 11.07
C PHE A 82 6.13 8.32 10.56
N GLY A 83 5.49 7.68 9.59
CA GLY A 83 5.96 6.47 8.93
C GLY A 83 6.92 6.78 7.80
N THR A 84 8.09 6.16 7.83
CA THR A 84 9.21 6.52 6.96
C THR A 84 9.17 5.76 5.64
N ALA A 85 9.05 6.47 4.51
CA ALA A 85 9.14 5.88 3.17
C ALA A 85 10.58 5.73 2.65
N MET A 86 11.54 6.47 3.22
CA MET A 86 12.92 6.50 2.73
C MET A 86 13.89 6.38 3.89
N LYS A 87 14.92 5.55 3.74
CA LYS A 87 16.04 5.53 4.69
C LYS A 87 16.93 6.73 4.37
N GLY A 88 17.40 7.43 5.40
CA GLY A 88 18.39 8.49 5.22
C GLY A 88 18.39 9.48 6.36
N GLU A 89 19.07 10.60 6.11
CA GLU A 89 19.17 11.74 7.00
C GLU A 89 17.94 12.64 6.85
N TYR A 90 17.31 12.94 7.98
CA TYR A 90 16.17 13.83 8.08
C TYR A 90 16.54 15.01 8.95
N ASP A 91 16.09 16.19 8.54
CA ASP A 91 16.15 17.39 9.39
C ASP A 91 14.79 17.62 10.02
N ILE A 92 14.77 18.05 11.28
CA ILE A 92 13.53 18.28 12.03
C ILE A 92 13.66 19.57 12.82
N GLN A 93 12.70 20.48 12.59
CA GLN A 93 12.58 21.73 13.32
C GLN A 93 11.33 21.73 14.17
N PHE A 94 11.49 21.93 15.47
CA PHE A 94 10.42 22.24 16.40
C PHE A 94 10.35 23.77 16.53
N SER A 95 9.17 24.34 16.34
CA SER A 95 8.94 25.79 16.40
C SER A 95 7.84 26.08 17.43
N ALA A 96 8.20 26.77 18.50
CA ALA A 96 7.31 27.14 19.57
C ALA A 96 6.73 28.54 19.34
N LYS A 97 5.43 28.72 19.48
CA LYS A 97 4.78 30.04 19.55
C LYS A 97 4.55 30.36 21.01
N LEU A 98 5.34 31.28 21.55
CA LEU A 98 5.42 31.54 22.99
C LEU A 98 5.49 33.02 23.30
N THR A 99 4.93 33.41 24.44
CA THR A 99 4.97 34.76 25.01
C THR A 99 5.99 34.90 26.14
N GLU A 100 6.35 33.78 26.77
CA GLU A 100 7.36 33.66 27.82
C GLU A 100 8.33 32.53 27.49
N ASN A 101 9.57 32.61 27.98
CA ASN A 101 10.54 31.52 27.83
C ASN A 101 10.02 30.23 28.49
N MET A 102 10.18 29.10 27.80
CA MET A 102 9.60 27.82 28.20
C MET A 102 10.59 26.67 28.13
N ASN A 103 10.44 25.72 29.05
CA ASN A 103 11.14 24.45 29.00
C ASN A 103 10.20 23.40 28.42
N ILE A 104 10.63 22.79 27.33
CA ILE A 104 9.85 21.81 26.57
C ILE A 104 10.71 20.56 26.41
N ARG A 105 10.18 19.42 26.82
CA ARG A 105 10.77 18.12 26.54
C ARG A 105 10.43 17.74 25.11
N VAL A 106 11.45 17.40 24.34
CA VAL A 106 11.32 16.82 22.99
C VAL A 106 11.83 15.39 23.03
N LYS A 107 11.03 14.49 22.48
CA LYS A 107 11.34 13.07 22.38
C LYS A 107 11.10 12.59 20.94
N ILE A 108 12.05 11.82 20.41
CA ILE A 108 11.94 11.17 19.11
C ILE A 108 12.28 9.70 19.30
N GLU A 109 11.31 8.83 19.03
CA GLU A 109 11.48 7.38 19.21
C GLU A 109 11.10 6.63 17.95
N ARG A 110 11.91 5.64 17.58
CA ARG A 110 11.53 4.65 16.57
C ARG A 110 10.60 3.63 17.21
N GLY A 111 9.41 3.49 16.65
CA GLY A 111 8.45 2.47 17.02
C GLY A 111 8.45 1.26 16.08
N VAL A 112 7.24 0.78 15.79
CA VAL A 112 6.95 -0.42 15.00
C VAL A 112 7.24 -0.26 13.50
N LYS A 113 7.32 -1.39 12.79
CA LYS A 113 7.25 -1.40 11.33
C LYS A 113 5.88 -0.95 10.85
N VAL A 114 5.90 0.06 9.99
CA VAL A 114 4.74 0.70 9.39
C VAL A 114 3.84 -0.35 8.72
N LEU A 115 2.55 -0.40 9.06
CA LEU A 115 1.55 -1.36 8.53
C LEU A 115 1.85 -2.85 8.79
N TYR A 116 3.08 -3.33 8.55
CA TYR A 116 3.53 -4.71 8.72
C TYR A 116 3.17 -5.26 10.12
N ASP A 117 3.50 -4.52 11.18
CA ASP A 117 3.21 -4.97 12.55
C ASP A 117 1.73 -4.91 12.91
N LYS A 118 0.90 -4.30 12.05
CA LYS A 118 -0.57 -4.33 12.18
C LYS A 118 -1.23 -5.46 11.39
N ILE A 119 -0.49 -6.12 10.49
CA ILE A 119 -0.94 -7.35 9.83
C ILE A 119 -0.83 -8.48 10.86
N MET A 120 -1.85 -9.35 10.94
CA MET A 120 -1.88 -10.42 11.93
C MET A 120 -0.63 -11.30 11.79
N ALA A 121 -0.02 -11.71 12.91
CA ALA A 121 1.25 -12.45 12.89
C ALA A 121 1.23 -13.69 11.98
N GLN A 122 0.12 -14.43 11.96
CA GLN A 122 -0.11 -15.60 11.10
C GLN A 122 -0.20 -15.30 9.59
N GLU A 123 -0.42 -14.03 9.23
CA GLU A 123 -0.50 -13.54 7.86
C GLU A 123 0.83 -12.95 7.37
N GLN A 124 1.73 -12.57 8.29
CA GLN A 124 2.98 -11.91 7.93
C GLN A 124 3.91 -12.78 7.07
N SER A 125 3.94 -14.09 7.30
CA SER A 125 4.68 -15.05 6.47
C SER A 125 4.10 -15.23 5.07
N LYS A 126 2.89 -14.72 4.82
CA LYS A 126 2.16 -14.81 3.55
C LYS A 126 2.13 -13.47 2.81
N ILE A 127 2.88 -12.47 3.27
CA ILE A 127 3.02 -11.19 2.58
C ILE A 127 3.75 -11.43 1.26
N MET A 128 3.04 -11.18 0.16
CA MET A 128 3.58 -11.28 -1.19
C MET A 128 4.21 -9.97 -1.65
N TYR A 129 3.68 -8.86 -1.14
CA TYR A 129 4.18 -7.53 -1.47
C TYR A 129 3.98 -6.61 -0.28
N TYR A 130 4.98 -5.78 -0.01
CA TYR A 130 4.93 -4.74 1.02
C TYR A 130 5.83 -3.57 0.60
N ASN A 131 5.28 -2.36 0.64
CA ASN A 131 6.05 -1.15 0.42
C ASN A 131 5.43 0.04 1.16
N VAL A 132 6.25 1.07 1.37
CA VAL A 132 5.86 2.38 1.83
C VAL A 132 6.41 3.36 0.80
N SER A 133 5.51 4.14 0.22
CA SER A 133 5.82 5.07 -0.86
C SER A 133 5.49 6.48 -0.42
N LYS A 134 6.42 7.39 -0.67
CA LYS A 134 6.18 8.83 -0.66
C LYS A 134 5.47 9.20 -1.97
N VAL A 135 4.39 9.95 -1.87
CA VAL A 135 3.56 10.34 -3.02
C VAL A 135 3.07 11.78 -2.88
N SER A 136 2.88 12.43 -4.02
CA SER A 136 2.20 13.72 -4.17
C SER A 136 0.80 13.53 -4.75
N ASP A 137 0.05 14.63 -4.90
CA ASP A 137 -1.26 14.62 -5.55
C ASP A 137 -1.17 14.08 -6.99
N GLY A 138 -2.14 13.26 -7.38
CA GLY A 138 -2.23 12.61 -8.68
C GLY A 138 -1.23 11.46 -8.90
N ALA A 139 -0.48 11.03 -7.86
CA ALA A 139 0.51 9.98 -8.01
C ALA A 139 -0.11 8.65 -8.44
N LEU A 140 0.52 8.01 -9.42
CA LEU A 140 0.16 6.70 -9.96
C LEU A 140 1.16 5.65 -9.44
N LEU A 141 0.69 4.73 -8.60
CA LEU A 141 1.46 3.57 -8.15
C LEU A 141 0.96 2.32 -8.87
N THR A 142 1.80 1.73 -9.71
CA THR A 142 1.48 0.50 -10.45
C THR A 142 2.43 -0.62 -10.06
N LYS A 143 1.89 -1.82 -9.86
CA LYS A 143 2.66 -3.01 -9.55
C LYS A 143 2.06 -4.25 -10.20
N ASP A 144 2.90 -5.02 -10.88
CA ASP A 144 2.54 -6.35 -11.36
C ASP A 144 2.74 -7.37 -10.24
N LEU A 145 1.70 -8.14 -9.95
CA LEU A 145 1.70 -9.20 -8.95
C LEU A 145 1.24 -10.50 -9.60
N LEU A 146 1.99 -11.57 -9.38
CA LEU A 146 1.60 -12.91 -9.80
C LEU A 146 0.57 -13.45 -8.81
N PHE A 147 -0.64 -13.70 -9.27
CA PHE A 147 -1.68 -14.39 -8.51
C PHE A 147 -1.98 -15.75 -9.14
N ASN A 148 -2.41 -16.68 -8.31
CA ASN A 148 -2.80 -18.03 -8.68
C ASN A 148 -4.32 -18.13 -8.67
N THR A 149 -4.89 -18.88 -9.61
CA THR A 149 -6.31 -19.21 -9.64
C THR A 149 -6.83 -19.76 -8.31
N ASP A 150 -8.11 -19.53 -8.03
CA ASP A 150 -8.83 -20.09 -6.89
C ASP A 150 -8.23 -19.69 -5.53
N LYS A 151 -7.54 -18.54 -5.51
CA LYS A 151 -7.01 -17.90 -4.31
C LYS A 151 -7.73 -16.60 -3.98
N SER A 152 -7.79 -16.30 -2.69
CA SER A 152 -8.12 -14.99 -2.13
C SER A 152 -6.84 -14.27 -1.74
N TYR A 153 -6.80 -12.97 -1.98
CA TYR A 153 -5.73 -12.07 -1.57
C TYR A 153 -6.30 -10.94 -0.73
N LYS A 154 -5.65 -10.64 0.39
CA LYS A 154 -5.98 -9.48 1.23
C LYS A 154 -5.09 -8.30 0.88
N PHE A 155 -5.71 -7.17 0.62
CA PHE A 155 -5.04 -5.90 0.36
C PHE A 155 -5.16 -5.02 1.60
N TYR A 156 -4.06 -4.35 1.94
CA TYR A 156 -3.95 -3.48 3.11
C TYR A 156 -3.35 -2.13 2.72
N PHE A 157 -3.98 -1.05 3.16
CA PHE A 157 -3.52 0.32 2.93
C PHE A 157 -3.57 1.12 4.22
N SER A 158 -2.59 2.01 4.41
CA SER A 158 -2.58 2.93 5.54
C SER A 158 -1.84 4.20 5.16
N ARG A 159 -2.39 5.35 5.54
CA ARG A 159 -1.66 6.62 5.52
C ARG A 159 -0.78 6.66 6.76
N VAL A 160 0.52 6.83 6.55
CA VAL A 160 1.51 6.64 7.62
C VAL A 160 2.29 7.91 7.92
N SER A 161 2.23 8.93 7.06
CA SER A 161 2.56 10.30 7.46
C SER A 161 1.37 10.95 8.17
N ALA A 162 1.66 11.71 9.22
CA ALA A 162 0.72 12.70 9.72
C ALA A 162 0.61 13.87 8.73
N ILE A 163 -0.57 14.49 8.69
CA ILE A 163 -0.86 15.68 7.91
C ILE A 163 -1.20 16.77 8.91
N SER A 164 -0.44 17.86 8.91
CA SER A 164 -0.84 19.05 9.65
C SER A 164 -2.09 19.65 9.03
N LYS A 165 -3.12 19.80 9.85
CA LYS A 165 -4.21 20.70 9.53
C LYS A 165 -3.76 22.12 9.86
N LYS A 166 -3.29 22.91 8.88
CA LYS A 166 -3.20 24.35 9.11
C LYS A 166 -4.59 25.00 9.00
N PHE A 167 -4.88 25.87 9.97
CA PHE A 167 -6.13 26.58 10.26
C PHE A 167 -6.90 27.06 9.02
N GLY A 168 -8.18 26.66 8.91
CA GLY A 168 -9.16 27.20 7.97
C GLY A 168 -9.66 26.25 6.88
N ALA A 169 -9.01 25.09 6.69
CA ALA A 169 -9.49 24.06 5.77
C ALA A 169 -10.24 22.95 6.52
N SER A 170 -11.49 22.70 6.15
CA SER A 170 -12.27 21.55 6.60
C SER A 170 -11.64 20.28 6.05
N SER A 171 -10.83 19.59 6.88
CA SER A 171 -10.27 18.24 6.68
C SER A 171 -9.42 18.02 5.42
N TYR A 172 -8.13 17.71 5.61
CA TYR A 172 -7.28 17.21 4.53
C TYR A 172 -7.58 15.73 4.30
N TYR A 173 -8.02 15.41 3.09
CA TYR A 173 -8.31 14.03 2.68
C TYR A 173 -7.16 13.47 1.85
N VAL A 174 -6.94 12.16 2.00
CA VAL A 174 -6.09 11.38 1.09
C VAL A 174 -6.97 10.35 0.40
N LEU A 175 -7.33 10.72 -0.82
CA LEU A 175 -8.12 10.04 -1.84
C LEU A 175 -7.41 8.80 -2.38
N MET A 176 -8.10 7.66 -2.54
CA MET A 176 -7.60 6.54 -3.34
C MET A 176 -8.63 6.07 -4.38
N ASP A 177 -8.23 6.07 -5.64
CA ASP A 177 -8.82 5.20 -6.64
C ASP A 177 -7.96 3.93 -6.77
N HIS A 178 -8.62 2.78 -6.84
CA HIS A 178 -7.92 1.51 -6.90
C HIS A 178 -8.57 0.57 -7.90
N PHE A 179 -7.74 0.00 -8.78
CA PHE A 179 -8.17 -0.98 -9.74
C PHE A 179 -7.15 -2.10 -9.90
N ILE A 180 -7.67 -3.27 -10.23
CA ILE A 180 -6.90 -4.46 -10.54
C ILE A 180 -7.27 -4.85 -11.97
N GLN A 181 -6.28 -5.06 -12.82
CA GLN A 181 -6.48 -5.63 -14.16
C GLN A 181 -5.94 -7.06 -14.17
N ASP A 182 -6.73 -7.99 -14.68
CA ASP A 182 -6.33 -9.40 -14.77
C ASP A 182 -5.45 -9.69 -16.01
N PRO A 183 -4.91 -10.92 -16.12
CA PRO A 183 -4.10 -11.33 -17.27
C PRO A 183 -4.79 -11.22 -18.63
N GLU A 184 -6.14 -11.25 -18.69
CA GLU A 184 -6.91 -11.11 -19.92
C GLU A 184 -7.25 -9.65 -20.25
N GLY A 185 -6.86 -8.71 -19.38
CA GLY A 185 -7.08 -7.28 -19.56
C GLY A 185 -8.39 -6.77 -18.97
N ILE A 186 -9.15 -7.60 -18.25
CA ILE A 186 -10.39 -7.20 -17.59
C ILE A 186 -10.03 -6.36 -16.36
N ARG A 187 -10.63 -5.17 -16.26
CA ARG A 187 -10.38 -4.23 -15.17
C ARG A 187 -11.50 -4.27 -14.13
N PHE A 188 -11.11 -4.58 -12.90
CA PHE A 188 -11.94 -4.52 -11.70
C PHE A 188 -11.71 -3.20 -10.99
N LYS A 189 -12.76 -2.40 -10.85
CA LYS A 189 -12.72 -1.17 -10.05
C LYS A 189 -13.06 -1.51 -8.62
N ILE A 190 -12.09 -1.38 -7.72
CA ILE A 190 -12.25 -1.74 -6.30
C ILE A 190 -12.75 -0.54 -5.51
N TYR A 191 -12.01 0.57 -5.58
CA TYR A 191 -12.36 1.81 -4.88
C TYR A 191 -12.55 2.97 -5.84
N ARG A 192 -13.43 3.88 -5.46
CA ARG A 192 -13.57 5.19 -6.08
C ARG A 192 -13.52 6.27 -5.00
N ASN A 193 -12.48 7.09 -4.99
CA ASN A 193 -12.28 8.15 -4.00
C ASN A 193 -12.43 7.65 -2.54
N GLU A 194 -11.90 6.47 -2.25
CA GLU A 194 -11.92 5.95 -0.88
C GLU A 194 -10.90 6.71 -0.03
N GLU A 195 -11.32 7.20 1.13
CA GLU A 195 -10.38 7.83 2.06
C GLU A 195 -9.41 6.78 2.62
N ILE A 196 -8.12 6.98 2.41
CA ILE A 196 -7.10 6.15 3.05
C ILE A 196 -7.07 6.50 4.53
N ALA A 197 -7.35 5.49 5.35
CA ALA A 197 -7.37 5.66 6.78
C ALA A 197 -6.04 6.24 7.30
N GLY A 198 -6.15 7.19 8.23
CA GLY A 198 -5.01 7.89 8.82
C GLY A 198 -4.02 6.99 9.57
N PRO A 199 -2.96 7.59 10.16
CA PRO A 199 -2.03 6.87 11.01
C PRO A 199 -2.80 6.09 12.08
N ASN A 200 -2.32 4.89 12.40
CA ASN A 200 -2.98 3.93 13.31
C ASN A 200 -4.24 3.20 12.77
N ASN A 201 -4.85 3.65 11.68
CA ASN A 201 -5.95 2.93 11.03
C ASN A 201 -5.50 2.20 9.75
N ILE A 202 -6.35 1.30 9.23
CA ILE A 202 -6.06 0.47 8.06
C ILE A 202 -7.32 0.32 7.21
N THR A 203 -7.21 0.61 5.91
CA THR A 203 -8.19 0.24 4.90
C THR A 203 -7.81 -1.14 4.36
N LYS A 204 -8.75 -2.09 4.30
CA LYS A 204 -8.47 -3.45 3.82
C LYS A 204 -9.65 -4.09 3.13
N TYR A 205 -9.38 -4.97 2.17
CA TYR A 205 -10.39 -5.76 1.47
C TYR A 205 -9.80 -7.08 0.94
N LYS A 206 -10.66 -7.98 0.45
CA LYS A 206 -10.26 -9.25 -0.19
C LYS A 206 -10.56 -9.24 -1.69
N PHE A 207 -9.69 -9.85 -2.47
CA PHE A 207 -9.86 -10.06 -3.91
C PHE A 207 -9.66 -11.55 -4.24
N GLY A 208 -10.66 -12.16 -4.86
CA GLY A 208 -10.58 -13.52 -5.38
C GLY A 208 -10.11 -13.54 -6.83
N THR A 209 -9.43 -14.61 -7.23
CA THR A 209 -8.88 -14.76 -8.59
C THR A 209 -9.43 -16.02 -9.25
N GLN A 210 -9.75 -15.91 -10.54
CA GLN A 210 -10.25 -17.02 -11.37
C GLN A 210 -9.17 -17.58 -12.31
N ILE A 211 -8.10 -16.83 -12.56
CA ILE A 211 -7.05 -17.22 -13.49
C ILE A 211 -5.70 -16.94 -12.87
N THR A 212 -4.74 -17.84 -13.11
CA THR A 212 -3.34 -17.62 -12.73
C THR A 212 -2.69 -16.66 -13.71
N GLY A 213 -1.92 -15.69 -13.21
CA GLY A 213 -1.08 -14.84 -14.03
C GLY A 213 -0.72 -13.51 -13.36
N TYR A 214 -0.10 -12.62 -14.14
CA TYR A 214 0.24 -11.29 -13.65
C TYR A 214 -0.98 -10.36 -13.70
N TYR A 215 -1.38 -9.91 -12.52
CA TYR A 215 -2.38 -8.88 -12.34
C TYR A 215 -1.68 -7.52 -12.20
N ILE A 216 -2.18 -6.52 -12.93
CA ILE A 216 -1.69 -5.15 -12.84
C ILE A 216 -2.52 -4.44 -11.77
N VAL A 217 -1.89 -4.22 -10.62
CA VAL A 217 -2.49 -3.48 -9.51
C VAL A 217 -2.13 -2.01 -9.66
N THR A 218 -3.15 -1.15 -9.68
CA THR A 218 -2.94 0.29 -9.79
C THR A 218 -3.68 1.07 -8.72
N ILE A 219 -2.99 2.03 -8.16
CA ILE A 219 -3.46 2.92 -7.10
C ILE A 219 -3.20 4.34 -7.57
N ILE A 220 -4.23 5.18 -7.56
CA ILE A 220 -4.12 6.61 -7.82
C ILE A 220 -4.41 7.33 -6.51
N ILE A 221 -3.47 8.18 -6.08
CA ILE A 221 -3.59 8.96 -4.85
C ILE A 221 -3.97 10.38 -5.22
N ASN A 222 -5.07 10.86 -4.65
CA ASN A 222 -5.51 12.26 -4.78
C ASN A 222 -5.47 12.90 -3.39
N CYS A 223 -4.60 13.87 -3.14
CA CYS A 223 -4.42 14.43 -1.81
C CYS A 223 -4.29 15.95 -1.81
N GLN A 224 -4.80 16.57 -0.75
CA GLN A 224 -4.73 18.03 -0.56
C GLN A 224 -3.46 18.48 0.18
N VAL A 225 -2.39 17.70 0.07
CA VAL A 225 -1.07 17.97 0.66
C VAL A 225 0.00 17.76 -0.38
N ASP A 226 1.14 18.45 -0.21
CA ASP A 226 2.27 18.34 -1.12
C ASP A 226 2.81 16.90 -1.18
N TRP A 227 2.99 16.30 0.00
CA TRP A 227 3.55 14.96 0.16
C TRP A 227 2.87 14.17 1.28
N VAL A 228 2.74 12.86 1.07
CA VAL A 228 2.26 11.90 2.07
C VAL A 228 2.93 10.55 1.87
N ASN A 229 3.21 9.83 2.96
CA ASN A 229 3.66 8.45 2.89
C ASN A 229 2.46 7.50 3.03
N ILE A 230 2.35 6.57 2.08
CA ILE A 230 1.33 5.53 2.04
C ILE A 230 2.00 4.17 2.14
N ALA A 231 1.55 3.36 3.08
CA ALA A 231 1.93 1.96 3.19
C ALA A 231 0.90 1.08 2.50
N TYR A 232 1.40 0.08 1.78
CA TYR A 232 0.58 -0.86 1.02
C TYR A 232 1.17 -2.28 1.13
N ALA A 233 0.30 -3.25 1.38
CA ALA A 233 0.66 -4.66 1.43
C ALA A 233 -0.39 -5.56 0.77
N VAL A 234 0.07 -6.70 0.24
CA VAL A 234 -0.77 -7.80 -0.26
C VAL A 234 -0.35 -9.10 0.40
N VAL A 235 -1.36 -9.85 0.85
CA VAL A 235 -1.19 -11.11 1.57
C VAL A 235 -1.99 -12.20 0.88
N ASP A 236 -1.40 -13.38 0.73
CA ASP A 236 -2.15 -14.60 0.34
C ASP A 236 -3.07 -15.03 1.50
N ASP A 237 -4.38 -15.02 1.24
CA ASP A 237 -5.44 -15.36 2.19
C ASP A 237 -5.96 -16.80 2.03
N GLY A 238 -5.32 -17.61 1.18
CA GLY A 238 -5.63 -19.01 0.98
C GLY A 238 -6.61 -19.28 -0.16
N HIS A 239 -7.11 -20.51 -0.22
CA HIS A 239 -8.03 -20.95 -1.27
C HIS A 239 -9.46 -20.47 -1.01
N ILE A 240 -10.18 -20.20 -2.10
CA ILE A 240 -11.62 -19.85 -2.07
C ILE A 240 -12.53 -20.99 -2.51
N SER A 241 -11.96 -22.02 -3.15
CA SER A 241 -12.66 -23.23 -3.56
C SER A 241 -11.84 -24.46 -3.15
N ASP A 242 -12.55 -25.56 -2.91
CA ASP A 242 -11.95 -26.86 -2.61
C ASP A 242 -11.52 -27.62 -3.89
N GLU A 243 -11.50 -26.94 -5.05
CA GLU A 243 -11.13 -27.59 -6.31
C GLU A 243 -9.65 -27.97 -6.29
N ILE A 244 -9.43 -29.27 -6.46
CA ILE A 244 -8.14 -29.97 -6.47
C ILE A 244 -7.24 -29.27 -7.48
N GLU A 245 -6.03 -28.86 -7.05
CA GLU A 245 -4.96 -28.43 -7.95
C GLU A 245 -4.94 -29.39 -9.15
N GLN A 246 -5.26 -28.91 -10.35
CA GLN A 246 -4.93 -29.68 -11.55
C GLN A 246 -3.42 -29.80 -11.57
N GLU A 247 -2.89 -30.90 -11.03
CA GLU A 247 -1.55 -31.35 -11.32
C GLU A 247 -1.43 -31.38 -12.84
N TYR A 248 -0.69 -30.42 -13.40
CA TYR A 248 -0.19 -30.58 -14.75
C TYR A 248 0.52 -31.93 -14.78
N PRO A 249 0.17 -32.87 -15.67
CA PRO A 249 0.82 -34.16 -15.70
C PRO A 249 2.32 -33.92 -15.87
N VAL A 250 3.08 -34.23 -14.83
CA VAL A 250 4.51 -34.42 -14.96
C VAL A 250 4.65 -35.54 -15.98
N ASN A 251 5.35 -35.28 -17.08
CA ASN A 251 5.72 -36.28 -18.08
C ASN A 251 6.68 -37.29 -17.44
N ASN A 252 6.17 -38.15 -16.56
CA ASN A 252 6.80 -39.39 -16.22
C ASN A 252 6.27 -40.41 -17.21
N THR A 253 7.09 -40.66 -18.24
CA THR A 253 6.95 -41.82 -19.12
C THR A 253 7.06 -43.09 -18.27
N THR A 254 5.92 -43.56 -17.77
CA THR A 254 5.78 -44.93 -17.30
C THR A 254 4.45 -45.47 -17.81
N ASN A 255 4.58 -46.36 -18.79
CA ASN A 255 3.50 -47.16 -19.35
C ASN A 255 2.72 -47.87 -18.23
N SER A 256 1.46 -47.52 -18.04
CA SER A 256 0.45 -48.52 -17.64
C SER A 256 -0.94 -48.11 -18.12
N THR A 257 -1.56 -49.03 -18.85
CA THR A 257 -2.95 -48.97 -19.31
C THR A 257 -3.89 -49.20 -18.14
N ALA A 258 -4.65 -48.17 -17.76
CA ALA A 258 -5.93 -48.31 -17.07
C ALA A 258 -6.85 -47.17 -17.52
N ALA A 259 -7.93 -47.51 -18.22
CA ALA A 259 -8.95 -46.56 -18.64
C ALA A 259 -9.78 -46.12 -17.43
N ASN A 260 -9.42 -44.97 -16.84
CA ASN A 260 -10.30 -44.29 -15.89
C ASN A 260 -11.30 -43.44 -16.68
N ASN A 261 -12.56 -43.91 -16.71
CA ASN A 261 -13.70 -43.18 -17.26
C ASN A 261 -14.00 -41.96 -16.37
N VAL A 262 -13.30 -40.85 -16.60
CA VAL A 262 -13.68 -39.55 -16.04
C VAL A 262 -14.84 -39.01 -16.88
N ARG A 263 -16.06 -39.01 -16.31
CA ARG A 263 -17.19 -38.26 -16.87
C ARG A 263 -16.91 -36.78 -16.66
N ILE A 264 -16.34 -36.14 -17.67
CA ILE A 264 -16.25 -34.68 -17.75
C ILE A 264 -17.67 -34.14 -17.98
N TYR A 265 -18.23 -33.46 -16.99
CA TYR A 265 -19.49 -32.74 -17.14
C TYR A 265 -19.21 -31.38 -17.80
N ILE A 266 -19.44 -31.30 -19.10
CA ILE A 266 -19.38 -30.04 -19.86
C ILE A 266 -20.80 -29.47 -19.89
N PRO A 267 -21.06 -28.26 -19.35
CA PRO A 267 -22.35 -27.62 -19.47
C PRO A 267 -22.73 -27.44 -20.96
N GLN A 268 -23.96 -27.79 -21.34
CA GLN A 268 -24.40 -27.83 -22.75
C GLN A 268 -24.18 -26.52 -23.54
N GLY A 269 -24.07 -25.36 -22.87
CA GLY A 269 -23.77 -24.07 -23.52
C GLY A 269 -22.31 -23.90 -23.99
N TRP A 270 -21.35 -24.62 -23.39
CA TRP A 270 -19.92 -24.51 -23.73
C TRP A 270 -19.53 -25.43 -24.89
N ALA A 271 -20.20 -26.57 -25.05
CA ALA A 271 -19.93 -27.49 -26.15
C ALA A 271 -20.20 -26.85 -27.52
N ILE A 272 -21.26 -26.04 -27.64
CA ILE A 272 -21.63 -25.44 -28.93
C ILE A 272 -20.63 -24.35 -29.32
N GLY A 273 -20.16 -23.53 -28.38
CA GLY A 273 -19.19 -22.46 -28.66
C GLY A 273 -17.81 -22.96 -29.08
N VAL A 274 -17.31 -24.00 -28.40
CA VAL A 274 -15.98 -24.57 -28.68
C VAL A 274 -15.95 -25.30 -30.02
N PHE A 275 -16.97 -26.11 -30.35
CA PHE A 275 -17.02 -26.79 -31.66
C PHE A 275 -17.20 -25.84 -32.84
N VAL A 276 -17.96 -24.75 -32.68
CA VAL A 276 -18.14 -23.73 -33.73
C VAL A 276 -16.85 -22.92 -33.93
N PHE A 277 -16.17 -22.53 -32.86
CA PHE A 277 -14.95 -21.71 -32.95
C PHE A 277 -13.76 -22.47 -33.57
N PHE A 278 -13.49 -23.70 -33.12
CA PHE A 278 -12.40 -24.52 -33.69
C PHE A 278 -12.75 -25.09 -35.07
N GLY A 279 -14.03 -25.41 -35.33
CA GLY A 279 -14.50 -25.83 -36.65
C GLY A 279 -14.34 -24.73 -37.71
N ALA A 280 -14.63 -23.48 -37.36
CA ALA A 280 -14.44 -22.33 -38.25
C ALA A 280 -12.96 -22.01 -38.49
N MET A 281 -12.11 -22.06 -37.44
CA MET A 281 -10.68 -21.76 -37.53
C MET A 281 -9.90 -22.76 -38.39
N ILE A 282 -10.33 -24.03 -38.46
CA ILE A 282 -9.68 -25.06 -39.29
C ILE A 282 -10.37 -25.20 -40.66
N GLY A 283 -11.70 -25.08 -40.71
CA GLY A 283 -12.48 -25.25 -41.95
C GLY A 283 -12.29 -24.12 -42.96
N ILE A 284 -12.25 -22.87 -42.51
CA ILE A 284 -12.17 -21.70 -43.39
C ILE A 284 -10.83 -21.65 -44.16
N PRO A 285 -9.65 -21.87 -43.53
CA PRO A 285 -8.38 -21.90 -44.26
C PRO A 285 -8.31 -23.04 -45.28
N ILE A 286 -8.80 -24.24 -44.93
CA ILE A 286 -8.78 -25.40 -45.84
C ILE A 286 -9.68 -25.14 -47.05
N MET A 287 -10.89 -24.60 -46.85
CA MET A 287 -11.81 -24.28 -47.95
C MET A 287 -11.23 -23.20 -48.88
N VAL A 288 -10.53 -22.20 -48.33
CA VAL A 288 -9.84 -21.16 -49.12
C VAL A 288 -8.68 -21.75 -49.93
N VAL A 289 -7.89 -22.67 -49.36
CA VAL A 289 -6.78 -23.34 -50.07
C VAL A 289 -7.29 -24.26 -51.18
N VAL A 290 -8.36 -25.02 -50.94
CA VAL A 290 -8.95 -25.91 -51.95
C VAL A 290 -9.59 -25.11 -53.09
N ASN A 291 -10.31 -24.01 -52.79
CA ASN A 291 -10.89 -23.15 -53.82
C ASN A 291 -9.83 -22.38 -54.63
N ARG A 292 -8.71 -21.97 -54.02
CA ARG A 292 -7.58 -21.38 -54.74
C ARG A 292 -6.88 -22.39 -55.65
N LYS A 293 -6.68 -23.64 -55.21
CA LYS A 293 -6.10 -24.70 -56.06
C LYS A 293 -7.01 -25.07 -57.24
N LYS A 294 -8.34 -25.12 -57.05
CA LYS A 294 -9.28 -25.39 -58.15
C LYS A 294 -9.33 -24.27 -59.20
N LYS A 295 -9.31 -22.99 -58.80
CA LYS A 295 -9.26 -21.86 -59.75
C LYS A 295 -7.96 -21.83 -60.57
N ASN A 296 -6.83 -22.18 -59.99
CA ASN A 296 -5.55 -22.23 -60.71
C ASN A 296 -5.42 -23.46 -61.62
N ALA A 297 -6.17 -24.53 -61.36
CA ALA A 297 -6.20 -25.73 -62.22
C ALA A 297 -7.17 -25.60 -63.42
N THR A 298 -8.01 -24.57 -63.46
CA THR A 298 -8.96 -24.30 -64.56
C THR A 298 -8.56 -23.10 -65.44
N SER A 299 -7.37 -22.51 -65.23
CA SER A 299 -6.85 -21.41 -66.06
C SER A 299 -5.60 -21.81 -66.87
N LEU A 300 -5.56 -23.04 -67.37
CA LEU A 300 -4.62 -23.51 -68.39
C LEU A 300 -5.41 -24.10 -69.56
#